data_AF-A0A423EYD4-F1
#
_entry.id   AF-A0A423EYD4-F1
#
_cell.length_a   1.000
_cell.length_b   1.000
_cell.length_c   1.000
_cell.angle_alpha   90.00
_cell.angle_beta   90.00
_cell.angle_gamma   90.00
#
_symmetry.space_group_name_H-M   'P 1'
#
loop_
_entity.id
_entity.type
_entity.pdbx_description
1 polymer ?
#
loop_
_entity_poly.entity_id
_entity_poly.type
_entity_poly.pdbx_seq_one_letter_code
_entity_poly.pdbx_strand_id
1 'polypeptide(L)'
;MHDLRPSVAEITTIVVDATVINKSTGEILGEYTKNEYVPTTDVYEIPQPTASSIQTRFQIDPAAYVVVGDFAPSALPVDVVDLDAVRAKRGPKPKVFLNVLAPFIQVAHAEEMQWLDDFVYGACYTSGETSNGTLNVSPSDVRRVCMLPVISTETVRSVIRTRSFEPVSERQARRIAKAAKFAVGGIHLYLSRNVKVMERLKYEVDFIDAYYGSDADEMSA
;
A
#
# COMPACT_ATOMS: atom_id res chain seq x y z
N MET A 1 -2.36 -9.30 28.19
CA MET A 1 -0.94 -8.91 28.27
C MET A 1 -0.87 -7.79 29.30
N HIS A 2 -0.31 -8.04 30.49
CA HIS A 2 -0.22 -7.01 31.53
C HIS A 2 0.89 -6.03 31.15
N ASP A 3 0.58 -4.74 31.10
CA ASP A 3 1.58 -3.70 30.86
C ASP A 3 2.47 -3.61 32.11
N LEU A 4 3.72 -4.04 31.98
CA LEU A 4 4.70 -4.04 33.07
C LEU A 4 5.35 -2.66 33.26
N ARG A 5 5.19 -1.74 32.30
CA ARG A 5 5.77 -0.39 32.36
C ARG A 5 5.35 0.40 33.62
N PRO A 6 4.08 0.41 34.07
CA PRO A 6 3.71 1.06 35.34
C PRO A 6 4.42 0.43 36.55
N SER A 7 4.51 -0.91 36.61
CA SER A 7 5.17 -1.60 37.72
C SER A 7 6.68 -1.33 37.80
N VAL A 8 7.35 -1.18 36.66
CA VAL A 8 8.79 -0.84 36.62
C VAL A 8 9.03 0.61 37.03
N ALA A 9 8.13 1.53 36.65
CA ALA A 9 8.22 2.94 37.03
C ALA A 9 8.05 3.14 38.54
N GLU A 10 7.11 2.43 39.18
CA GLU A 10 6.89 2.49 40.64
C GLU A 10 8.11 2.01 41.45
N ILE A 11 8.84 1.01 40.95
CA ILE A 11 10.00 0.46 41.64
C ILE A 11 11.22 1.39 41.54
N THR A 12 11.42 2.03 40.39
CA THR A 12 12.67 2.73 40.07
C THR A 12 12.63 4.24 40.25
N THR A 13 11.44 4.85 40.20
CA THR A 13 11.30 6.32 40.22
C THR A 13 10.35 6.78 41.32
N ILE A 14 10.57 7.99 41.82
CA ILE A 14 9.67 8.70 42.73
C ILE A 14 9.31 10.04 42.12
N VAL A 15 8.06 10.45 42.28
CA VAL A 15 7.61 11.79 41.88
C VAL A 15 7.54 12.65 43.13
N VAL A 16 8.27 13.77 43.12
CA VAL A 16 8.21 14.80 44.16
C VAL A 16 7.78 16.09 43.48
N ASP A 17 6.63 16.62 43.91
CA ASP A 17 5.90 17.74 43.29
C ASP A 17 5.59 17.50 41.80
N ALA A 18 6.41 18.06 40.91
CA ALA A 18 6.31 17.90 39.46
C ALA A 18 7.51 17.15 38.87
N THR A 19 8.53 16.80 39.66
CA THR A 19 9.78 16.22 39.18
C THR A 19 9.81 14.71 39.39
N VAL A 20 10.24 13.99 38.35
CA VAL A 20 10.46 12.54 38.38
C VAL A 20 11.93 12.30 38.68
N ILE A 21 12.21 11.62 39.79
CA ILE A 21 13.57 11.38 40.28
C ILE A 21 13.81 9.87 40.33
N ASN A 22 14.99 9.43 39.89
CA ASN A 22 15.41 8.05 40.06
C ASN A 22 15.77 7.77 41.53
N LYS A 23 15.16 6.74 42.13
CA LYS A 23 15.34 6.41 43.55
C LYS A 23 16.76 5.98 43.91
N SER A 24 17.49 5.34 42.99
CA SER A 24 18.82 4.79 43.28
C SER A 24 19.96 5.78 43.01
N THR A 25 19.82 6.63 41.98
CA THR A 25 20.87 7.58 41.59
C THR A 25 20.60 9.01 42.04
N GLY A 26 19.35 9.36 42.36
CA GLY A 26 18.94 10.72 42.67
C GLY A 26 18.89 11.65 41.44
N GLU A 27 19.06 11.11 40.24
CA GLU A 27 19.01 11.90 39.00
C GLU A 27 17.58 12.30 38.65
N ILE A 28 17.40 13.54 38.20
CA ILE A 28 16.13 14.08 37.73
C ILE A 28 15.91 13.61 36.29
N LEU A 29 14.89 12.79 36.08
CA LEU A 29 14.55 12.20 34.78
C LEU A 29 13.61 13.08 33.95
N GLY A 30 12.86 13.97 34.60
CA GLY A 30 11.97 14.90 33.92
C GLY A 30 11.07 15.68 34.87
N GLU A 31 10.33 16.63 34.32
CA GLU A 31 9.37 17.45 35.05
C GLU A 31 8.03 17.45 34.29
N TYR A 32 6.92 17.27 35.00
CA TYR A 32 5.58 17.35 34.45
C TYR A 32 5.10 18.80 34.42
N THR A 33 4.94 19.35 33.22
CA THR A 33 4.28 20.65 33.06
C THR A 33 2.77 20.50 33.19
N LYS A 34 2.17 21.13 34.20
CA LYS A 34 0.71 21.26 34.34
C LYS A 34 0.25 22.58 33.70
N ASN A 35 0.33 22.66 32.38
CA ASN A 35 -0.35 23.75 31.68
C ASN A 35 -1.82 23.36 31.52
N GLU A 36 -2.74 24.18 32.05
CA GLU A 36 -4.16 24.01 31.72
C GLU A 36 -4.33 24.18 30.23
N TYR A 37 -4.96 23.19 29.61
CA TYR A 37 -5.29 23.24 28.18
C TYR A 37 -6.35 24.31 27.97
N VAL A 38 -5.92 25.46 27.45
CA VAL A 38 -6.81 26.51 26.97
C VAL A 38 -6.96 26.33 25.46
N PRO A 39 -8.08 25.79 24.96
CA PRO A 39 -8.29 25.67 23.53
C PRO A 39 -8.35 27.07 22.93
N THR A 40 -7.38 27.40 22.08
CA THR A 40 -7.44 28.61 21.26
C THR A 40 -8.67 28.50 20.37
N THR A 41 -9.55 29.51 20.43
CA THR A 41 -10.69 29.66 19.51
C THR A 41 -10.19 30.18 18.17
N ASP A 42 -9.22 29.49 17.59
CA ASP A 42 -8.77 29.78 16.24
C ASP A 42 -9.92 29.36 15.31
N VAL A 43 -10.59 30.35 14.72
CA VAL A 43 -11.56 30.15 13.67
C VAL A 43 -10.78 29.70 12.44
N TYR A 44 -10.58 28.39 12.31
CA TYR A 44 -10.05 27.82 11.08
C TYR A 44 -11.11 27.99 9.99
N GLU A 45 -10.82 28.86 9.02
CA GLU A 45 -11.61 28.94 7.79
C GLU A 45 -11.45 27.61 7.04
N ILE A 46 -12.46 26.75 7.14
CA ILE A 46 -12.56 25.56 6.31
C ILE A 46 -12.67 26.06 4.86
N PRO A 47 -11.74 25.72 3.96
CA PRO A 47 -11.82 26.17 2.57
C PRO A 47 -13.13 25.68 1.97
N GLN A 48 -14.07 26.60 1.74
CA GLN A 48 -15.28 26.27 1.03
C GLN A 48 -14.91 26.04 -0.44
N PRO A 49 -15.27 24.89 -1.03
CA PRO A 49 -15.01 24.67 -2.44
C PRO A 49 -15.76 25.74 -3.24
N THR A 50 -15.01 26.63 -3.90
CA THR A 50 -15.56 27.59 -4.86
C THR A 50 -16.33 26.81 -5.90
N ALA A 51 -17.64 27.06 -5.96
CA ALA A 51 -18.54 26.46 -6.92
C ALA A 51 -18.24 26.97 -8.34
N SER A 52 -17.17 26.46 -8.97
CA SER A 52 -16.96 26.49 -10.42
C SER A 52 -15.71 25.70 -10.81
N SER A 53 -15.76 24.38 -10.67
CA SER A 53 -15.12 23.53 -11.66
C SER A 53 -16.14 22.49 -12.06
N ILE A 54 -16.83 22.76 -13.17
CA ILE A 54 -17.58 21.74 -13.89
C ILE A 54 -16.54 20.66 -14.22
N GLN A 55 -16.48 19.60 -13.42
CA GLN A 55 -15.84 18.37 -13.86
C GLN A 55 -16.73 17.89 -15.00
N THR A 56 -16.32 18.15 -16.24
CA THR A 56 -16.89 17.49 -17.40
C THR A 56 -16.70 15.99 -17.19
N ARG A 57 -17.74 15.34 -16.68
CA ARG A 57 -17.85 13.89 -16.68
C ARG A 57 -17.90 13.49 -18.14
N PHE A 58 -16.78 13.00 -18.67
CA PHE A 58 -16.79 12.34 -19.97
C PHE A 58 -17.61 11.07 -19.80
N GLN A 59 -18.84 11.11 -20.29
CA GLN A 59 -19.65 9.92 -20.48
C GLN A 59 -18.97 9.15 -21.61
N ILE A 60 -18.30 8.04 -21.28
CA ILE A 60 -17.72 7.16 -22.28
C ILE A 60 -18.91 6.54 -23.02
N ASP A 61 -19.07 6.89 -24.29
CA ASP A 61 -20.09 6.31 -25.16
C ASP A 61 -19.76 4.82 -25.38
N PRO A 62 -20.60 3.87 -24.92
CA PRO A 62 -20.35 2.45 -25.11
C PRO A 62 -20.38 2.02 -26.59
N ALA A 63 -20.80 2.88 -27.53
CA ALA A 63 -20.69 2.61 -28.96
C ALA A 63 -19.31 2.95 -29.57
N ALA A 64 -18.42 3.63 -28.82
CA ALA A 64 -17.11 4.07 -29.29
C ALA A 64 -16.00 3.02 -29.16
N TYR A 65 -16.33 1.72 -29.14
CA TYR A 65 -15.34 0.65 -29.29
C TYR A 65 -14.77 0.70 -30.71
N VAL A 66 -13.62 1.36 -30.86
CA VAL A 66 -12.73 1.07 -31.98
C VAL A 66 -12.25 -0.37 -31.76
N VAL A 67 -12.74 -1.28 -32.59
CA VAL A 67 -12.18 -2.63 -32.72
C VAL A 67 -10.72 -2.44 -33.11
N VAL A 68 -9.82 -2.59 -32.14
CA VAL A 68 -8.39 -2.72 -32.42
C VAL A 68 -8.26 -4.03 -33.17
N GLY A 69 -8.15 -3.95 -34.49
CA GLY A 69 -7.88 -5.11 -35.33
C GLY A 69 -6.65 -5.83 -34.78
N ASP A 70 -6.73 -7.15 -34.72
CA ASP A 70 -5.68 -8.02 -34.22
C ASP A 70 -4.33 -7.56 -34.78
N PHE A 71 -3.42 -7.18 -33.89
CA PHE A 71 -2.03 -6.92 -34.24
C PHE A 71 -1.47 -8.25 -34.74
N ALA A 72 -1.46 -8.45 -36.05
CA ALA A 72 -0.73 -9.54 -36.66
C ALA A 72 0.74 -9.41 -36.20
N PRO A 73 1.30 -10.39 -35.49
CA PRO A 73 2.70 -10.33 -35.14
C PRO A 73 3.48 -10.27 -36.45
N SER A 74 4.27 -9.21 -36.63
CA SER A 74 5.17 -9.07 -37.76
C SER A 74 6.11 -10.27 -37.74
N ALA A 75 5.80 -11.31 -38.53
CA ALA A 75 6.60 -12.49 -38.66
C ALA A 75 7.94 -12.08 -39.28
N LEU A 76 9.00 -12.12 -38.49
CA LEU A 76 10.36 -11.95 -38.98
C LEU A 76 10.71 -13.15 -39.88
N PRO A 77 11.48 -12.94 -40.96
CA PRO A 77 11.88 -14.00 -41.87
C PRO A 77 12.72 -15.09 -41.16
N VAL A 78 12.52 -16.33 -41.60
CA VAL A 78 12.81 -17.60 -40.90
C VAL A 78 14.28 -17.85 -40.51
N ASP A 79 15.24 -17.03 -40.94
CA ASP A 79 16.68 -17.27 -40.69
C ASP A 79 17.40 -16.13 -39.94
N VAL A 80 16.68 -15.14 -39.41
CA VAL A 80 17.29 -14.11 -38.56
C VAL A 80 17.20 -14.56 -37.11
N VAL A 81 18.32 -15.03 -36.55
CA VAL A 81 18.47 -15.18 -35.11
C VAL A 81 18.26 -13.82 -34.47
N ASP A 82 17.12 -13.64 -33.79
CA ASP A 82 16.84 -12.45 -33.00
C ASP A 82 17.86 -12.36 -31.85
N LEU A 83 18.92 -11.61 -32.08
CA LEU A 83 19.99 -11.39 -31.12
C LEU A 83 19.49 -10.68 -29.85
N ASP A 84 18.36 -9.96 -29.93
CA ASP A 84 17.73 -9.33 -28.77
C ASP A 84 16.95 -10.36 -27.93
N ALA A 85 16.26 -11.31 -28.57
CA ALA A 85 15.67 -12.47 -27.86
C ALA A 85 16.74 -13.39 -27.23
N VAL A 86 17.90 -13.54 -27.86
CA VAL A 86 19.03 -14.31 -27.31
C VAL A 86 19.73 -13.52 -26.19
N ARG A 87 19.85 -12.20 -26.29
CA ARG A 87 20.39 -11.32 -25.23
C ARG A 87 19.44 -11.19 -24.04
N ALA A 88 18.12 -11.24 -24.25
CA ALA A 88 17.13 -11.24 -23.17
C ALA A 88 17.30 -12.43 -22.19
N LYS A 89 17.94 -13.53 -22.63
CA LYS A 89 18.29 -14.67 -21.77
C LYS A 89 19.55 -14.43 -20.90
N ARG A 90 20.33 -13.39 -21.17
CA ARG A 90 21.49 -12.97 -20.36
C ARG A 90 21.12 -11.81 -19.44
N GLY A 91 20.30 -12.10 -18.44
CA GLY A 91 19.99 -11.20 -17.34
C GLY A 91 19.51 -11.97 -16.11
N PRO A 92 19.62 -11.40 -14.89
CA PRO A 92 18.96 -11.97 -13.72
C PRO A 92 17.47 -12.15 -14.01
N LYS A 93 16.93 -13.35 -13.74
CA LYS A 93 15.49 -13.63 -13.95
C LYS A 93 14.65 -12.56 -13.23
N PRO A 94 13.55 -12.08 -13.86
CA PRO A 94 12.69 -11.09 -13.24
C PRO A 94 12.19 -11.62 -11.88
N LYS A 95 12.33 -10.80 -10.83
CA LYS A 95 11.91 -11.18 -9.47
C LYS A 95 10.39 -11.09 -9.36
N VAL A 96 9.72 -12.14 -9.81
CA VAL A 96 8.27 -12.32 -9.67
C VAL A 96 7.96 -12.75 -8.23
N PHE A 97 6.93 -12.16 -7.64
CA PHE A 97 6.40 -12.53 -6.32
C PHE A 97 4.91 -12.79 -6.44
N LEU A 98 4.47 -13.96 -5.97
CA LEU A 98 3.06 -14.35 -5.96
C LEU A 98 2.43 -13.88 -4.66
N ASN A 99 1.36 -13.10 -4.77
CA ASN A 99 0.66 -12.51 -3.65
C ASN A 99 -0.68 -13.22 -3.41
N VAL A 100 -0.64 -14.25 -2.57
CA VAL A 100 -1.83 -15.01 -2.15
C VAL A 100 -2.79 -14.14 -1.33
N LEU A 101 -2.30 -13.04 -0.75
CA LEU A 101 -3.11 -12.13 0.05
C LEU A 101 -3.88 -11.08 -0.77
N ALA A 102 -3.72 -11.05 -2.10
CA ALA A 102 -4.33 -10.04 -2.94
C ALA A 102 -5.86 -9.90 -2.75
N PRO A 103 -6.67 -10.98 -2.71
CA PRO A 103 -8.12 -10.85 -2.50
C PRO A 103 -8.47 -10.26 -1.12
N PHE A 104 -7.78 -10.70 -0.07
CA PHE A 104 -7.99 -10.18 1.29
C PHE A 104 -7.62 -8.70 1.40
N ILE A 105 -6.56 -8.27 0.71
CA ILE A 105 -6.14 -6.87 0.67
C ILE A 105 -7.15 -6.01 -0.11
N GLN A 106 -7.73 -6.53 -1.19
CA GLN A 106 -8.80 -5.84 -1.93
C GLN A 106 -10.05 -5.64 -1.05
N VAL A 107 -10.49 -6.68 -0.34
CA VAL A 107 -11.61 -6.57 0.61
C VAL A 107 -11.28 -5.59 1.73
N ALA A 108 -10.09 -5.70 2.35
CA ALA A 108 -9.68 -4.78 3.41
C ALA A 108 -9.64 -3.32 2.94
N HIS A 109 -9.28 -3.08 1.67
CA HIS A 109 -9.32 -1.75 1.07
C HIS A 109 -10.76 -1.26 0.84
N ALA A 110 -11.64 -2.12 0.33
CA ALA A 110 -13.04 -1.81 0.09
C ALA A 110 -13.80 -1.49 1.40
N GLU A 111 -13.46 -2.20 2.48
CA GLU A 111 -13.99 -1.99 3.84
C GLU A 111 -13.28 -0.83 4.59
N GLU A 112 -12.41 -0.07 3.92
CA GLU A 112 -11.66 1.07 4.49
C GLU A 112 -10.93 0.74 5.80
N MET A 113 -10.37 -0.46 5.91
CA MET A 113 -9.68 -0.90 7.13
C MET A 113 -8.37 -0.13 7.33
N GLN A 114 -8.35 0.75 8.34
CA GLN A 114 -7.23 1.66 8.62
C GLN A 114 -5.86 0.99 8.75
N TRP A 115 -5.82 -0.23 9.34
CA TRP A 115 -4.57 -0.97 9.53
C TRP A 115 -3.85 -1.28 8.21
N LEU A 116 -4.57 -1.35 7.08
CA LEU A 116 -3.97 -1.60 5.78
C LEU A 116 -3.04 -0.44 5.39
N ASP A 117 -3.51 0.79 5.54
CA ASP A 117 -2.73 1.98 5.20
C ASP A 117 -1.52 2.10 6.13
N ASP A 118 -1.61 1.71 7.41
CA ASP A 118 -0.46 1.70 8.33
C ASP A 118 0.70 0.83 7.81
N PHE A 119 0.42 -0.36 7.28
CA PHE A 119 1.47 -1.22 6.69
C PHE A 119 2.00 -0.67 5.38
N VAL A 120 1.15 -0.03 4.57
CA VAL A 120 1.57 0.60 3.30
C VAL A 120 2.48 1.79 3.57
N TYR A 121 2.09 2.71 4.46
CA TYR A 121 2.90 3.85 4.86
C TYR A 121 4.18 3.39 5.54
N GLY A 122 4.09 2.45 6.48
CA GLY A 122 5.26 1.85 7.14
C GLY A 122 6.25 1.26 6.14
N ALA A 123 5.77 0.57 5.10
CA ALA A 123 6.62 0.03 4.04
C ALA A 123 7.27 1.14 3.20
N CYS A 124 6.57 2.23 2.91
CA CYS A 124 7.12 3.38 2.19
C CYS A 124 8.26 4.03 2.98
N TYR A 125 8.10 4.23 4.29
CA TYR A 125 9.13 4.82 5.15
C TYR A 125 10.35 3.93 5.33
N THR A 126 10.16 2.61 5.44
CA THR A 126 11.24 1.67 5.76
C THR A 126 11.96 1.14 4.54
N SER A 127 11.22 0.68 3.53
CA SER A 127 11.77 -0.06 2.40
C SER A 127 11.76 0.74 1.08
N GLY A 128 10.86 1.72 0.99
CA GLY A 128 10.70 2.64 -0.14
C GLY A 128 11.76 3.75 -0.20
N GLU A 129 12.51 3.94 0.89
CA GLU A 129 13.48 5.03 1.10
C GLU A 129 12.80 6.41 1.17
N THR A 130 13.45 7.33 1.89
CA THR A 130 13.04 8.73 1.97
C THR A 130 14.21 9.62 1.57
N SER A 131 13.88 10.76 0.96
CA SER A 131 14.86 11.80 0.62
C SER A 131 14.33 13.14 1.11
N ASN A 132 15.10 13.88 1.91
CA ASN A 132 14.71 15.18 2.46
C ASN A 132 13.33 15.16 3.16
N GLY A 133 13.02 14.09 3.91
CA GLY A 133 11.74 13.94 4.60
C GLY A 133 10.54 13.61 3.70
N THR A 134 10.76 13.44 2.38
CA THR A 134 9.72 13.04 1.43
C THR A 134 9.83 11.57 1.06
N LEU A 135 8.68 10.90 0.92
CA LEU A 135 8.61 9.52 0.47
C LEU A 135 9.05 9.42 -0.98
N ASN A 136 10.01 8.54 -1.28
CA ASN A 136 10.43 8.30 -2.66
C ASN A 136 9.40 7.50 -3.46
N VAL A 137 8.42 6.90 -2.79
CA VAL A 137 7.37 6.06 -3.35
C VAL A 137 6.02 6.51 -2.84
N SER A 138 5.03 6.63 -3.73
CA SER A 138 3.65 6.99 -3.36
C SER A 138 2.97 5.83 -2.62
N PRO A 139 2.42 6.05 -1.42
CA PRO A 139 1.62 5.06 -0.70
C PRO A 139 0.43 4.54 -1.53
N SER A 140 -0.20 5.42 -2.32
CA SER A 140 -1.31 5.02 -3.20
C SER A 140 -0.87 4.03 -4.27
N ASP A 141 0.34 4.18 -4.81
CA ASP A 141 0.86 3.25 -5.83
C ASP A 141 1.23 1.91 -5.18
N VAL A 142 1.82 1.95 -3.99
CA VAL A 142 2.16 0.75 -3.22
C VAL A 142 0.90 -0.03 -2.86
N ARG A 143 -0.15 0.64 -2.35
CA ARG A 143 -1.45 0.01 -2.06
C ARG A 143 -2.04 -0.65 -3.30
N ARG A 144 -2.03 0.03 -4.44
CA ARG A 144 -2.51 -0.53 -5.71
C ARG A 144 -1.74 -1.79 -6.11
N VAL A 145 -0.43 -1.81 -5.93
CA VAL A 145 0.40 -2.99 -6.21
C VAL A 145 0.19 -4.12 -5.21
N CYS A 146 -0.06 -3.82 -3.93
CA CYS A 146 -0.40 -4.82 -2.91
C CYS A 146 -1.71 -5.56 -3.19
N MET A 147 -2.61 -4.98 -4.00
CA MET A 147 -3.86 -5.62 -4.43
C MET A 147 -3.68 -6.51 -5.67
N LEU A 148 -2.48 -6.57 -6.27
CA LEU A 148 -2.24 -7.41 -7.45
C LEU A 148 -1.86 -8.84 -7.03
N PRO A 149 -2.31 -9.87 -7.78
CA PRO A 149 -1.94 -11.27 -7.51
C PRO A 149 -0.46 -11.55 -7.82
N VAL A 150 0.16 -10.76 -8.70
CA VAL A 150 1.56 -10.91 -9.10
C VAL A 150 2.29 -9.57 -9.01
N ILE A 151 3.37 -9.55 -8.22
CA ILE A 151 4.21 -8.38 -8.02
C ILE A 151 5.56 -8.60 -8.72
N SER A 152 5.75 -7.93 -9.85
CA SER A 152 7.00 -7.83 -10.61
C SER A 152 7.23 -6.39 -11.07
N THR A 153 8.43 -6.08 -11.53
CA THR A 153 8.70 -4.75 -12.12
C THR A 153 7.84 -4.49 -13.35
N GLU A 154 7.55 -5.53 -14.12
CA GLU A 154 6.70 -5.46 -15.32
C GLU A 154 5.24 -5.20 -14.94
N THR A 155 4.72 -5.89 -13.91
CA THR A 155 3.33 -5.67 -13.46
C THR A 155 3.15 -4.28 -12.84
N VAL A 156 4.16 -3.76 -12.15
CA VAL A 156 4.11 -2.36 -11.68
C VAL A 156 4.09 -1.39 -12.86
N ARG A 157 4.92 -1.62 -13.89
CA ARG A 157 4.96 -0.75 -15.09
C ARG A 157 3.71 -0.87 -15.94
N SER A 158 2.94 -1.96 -15.88
CA SER A 158 1.67 -2.06 -16.59
C SER A 158 0.54 -1.33 -15.88
N VAL A 159 0.56 -1.29 -14.54
CA VAL A 159 -0.54 -0.72 -13.73
C VAL A 159 -0.30 0.74 -13.33
N ILE A 160 0.94 1.12 -13.02
CA ILE A 160 1.25 2.47 -12.52
C ILE A 160 1.68 3.38 -13.66
N ARG A 161 0.98 4.51 -13.77
CA ARG A 161 1.21 5.56 -14.76
C ARG A 161 1.68 6.85 -14.09
N THR A 162 2.60 7.55 -14.75
CA THR A 162 2.98 8.91 -14.38
C THR A 162 1.87 9.90 -14.76
N ARG A 163 2.03 11.18 -14.37
CA ARG A 163 1.11 12.26 -14.80
C ARG A 163 1.06 12.44 -16.32
N SER A 164 2.09 12.03 -17.05
CA SER A 164 2.14 12.01 -18.52
C SER A 164 1.46 10.79 -19.15
N PHE A 165 0.79 9.95 -18.35
CA PHE A 165 0.21 8.65 -18.76
C PHE A 165 1.24 7.64 -19.28
N GLU A 166 2.51 7.85 -18.98
CA GLU A 166 3.59 6.93 -19.35
C GLU A 166 3.84 5.90 -18.24
N PRO A 167 4.37 4.71 -18.57
CA PRO A 167 4.83 3.78 -17.55
C PRO A 167 5.92 4.42 -16.69
N VAL A 168 5.87 4.15 -15.39
CA VAL A 168 6.94 4.57 -14.47
C VAL A 168 8.31 4.02 -14.91
N SER A 169 9.36 4.76 -14.57
CA SER A 169 10.74 4.33 -14.82
C SER A 169 11.03 2.99 -14.15
N GLU A 170 11.93 2.20 -14.72
CA GLU A 170 12.25 0.88 -14.18
C GLU A 170 12.78 0.96 -12.73
N ARG A 171 13.58 1.98 -12.42
CA ARG A 171 14.07 2.24 -11.06
C ARG A 171 12.91 2.50 -10.10
N GLN A 172 11.93 3.30 -10.51
CA GLN A 172 10.75 3.58 -9.69
C GLN A 172 9.87 2.35 -9.51
N ALA A 173 9.67 1.57 -10.58
CA ALA A 173 8.93 0.31 -10.53
C ALA A 173 9.57 -0.69 -9.56
N ARG A 174 10.91 -0.80 -9.56
CA ARG A 174 11.66 -1.65 -8.61
C ARG A 174 11.45 -1.20 -7.17
N ARG A 175 11.44 0.11 -6.89
CA ARG A 175 11.19 0.66 -5.55
C ARG A 175 9.76 0.38 -5.08
N ILE A 176 8.76 0.63 -5.93
CA ILE A 176 7.36 0.32 -5.64
C ILE A 176 7.19 -1.18 -5.36
N ALA A 177 7.72 -2.04 -6.23
CA ALA A 177 7.61 -3.50 -6.06
C ALA A 177 8.30 -3.98 -4.77
N LYS A 178 9.44 -3.39 -4.39
CA LYS A 178 10.13 -3.68 -3.13
C LYS A 178 9.26 -3.29 -1.92
N ALA A 179 8.70 -2.08 -1.95
CA ALA A 179 7.82 -1.59 -0.90
C ALA A 179 6.54 -2.41 -0.76
N ALA A 180 5.91 -2.77 -1.87
CA ALA A 180 4.71 -3.60 -1.87
C ALA A 180 4.99 -5.00 -1.29
N LYS A 181 6.12 -5.64 -1.64
CA LYS A 181 6.50 -6.94 -1.06
C LYS A 181 6.72 -6.84 0.44
N PHE A 182 7.33 -5.75 0.92
CA PHE A 182 7.52 -5.51 2.34
C PHE A 182 6.18 -5.30 3.07
N ALA A 183 5.28 -4.50 2.50
CA ALA A 183 3.94 -4.29 3.03
C ALA A 183 3.15 -5.60 3.12
N VAL A 184 3.14 -6.41 2.04
CA VAL A 184 2.47 -7.72 2.03
C VAL A 184 3.03 -8.64 3.13
N GLY A 185 4.34 -8.63 3.37
CA GLY A 185 4.95 -9.36 4.48
C GLY A 185 4.44 -8.89 5.85
N GLY A 186 4.32 -7.57 6.05
CA GLY A 186 3.75 -6.99 7.27
C GLY A 186 2.27 -7.36 7.47
N ILE A 187 1.48 -7.27 6.41
CA ILE A 187 0.05 -7.65 6.39
C ILE A 187 -0.10 -9.14 6.72
N HIS A 188 0.71 -10.02 6.12
CA HIS A 188 0.71 -11.44 6.43
C HIS A 188 0.99 -11.71 7.92
N LEU A 189 1.98 -11.02 8.49
CA LEU A 189 2.29 -11.13 9.91
C LEU A 189 1.16 -10.60 10.80
N TYR A 190 0.50 -9.52 10.40
CA TYR A 190 -0.64 -8.98 11.12
C TYR A 190 -1.82 -9.95 11.13
N LEU A 191 -2.22 -10.46 9.97
CA LEU A 191 -3.36 -11.35 9.84
C LEU A 191 -3.12 -12.69 10.56
N SER A 192 -1.89 -13.22 10.53
CA SER A 192 -1.55 -14.44 11.28
C SER A 192 -1.62 -14.26 12.81
N ARG A 193 -1.49 -13.03 13.33
CA ARG A 193 -1.66 -12.71 14.75
C ARG A 193 -3.09 -12.32 15.12
N ASN A 194 -3.92 -11.95 14.14
CA ASN A 194 -5.27 -11.45 14.33
C ASN A 194 -6.28 -12.33 13.59
N VAL A 195 -6.43 -13.57 14.06
CA VAL A 195 -7.24 -14.61 13.39
C VAL A 195 -8.68 -14.16 13.13
N LYS A 196 -9.31 -13.42 14.05
CA LYS A 196 -10.68 -12.90 13.86
C LYS A 196 -10.80 -11.97 12.64
N VAL A 197 -9.78 -11.14 12.38
CA VAL A 197 -9.75 -10.25 11.21
C VAL A 197 -9.58 -11.08 9.95
N MET A 198 -8.69 -12.08 9.99
CA MET A 198 -8.49 -13.01 8.88
C MET A 198 -9.77 -13.78 8.55
N GLU A 199 -10.48 -14.30 9.54
CA GLU A 199 -11.76 -15.02 9.37
C GLU A 199 -12.83 -14.13 8.75
N ARG A 200 -12.96 -12.88 9.21
CA ARG A 200 -13.89 -11.91 8.61
C ARG A 200 -13.55 -11.66 7.15
N LEU A 201 -12.29 -11.36 6.84
CA LEU A 201 -11.88 -11.12 5.45
C LEU A 201 -12.08 -12.37 4.59
N LYS A 202 -11.82 -13.56 5.14
CA LYS A 202 -12.06 -14.82 4.42
C LYS A 202 -13.53 -15.01 4.10
N TYR A 203 -14.43 -14.74 5.05
CA TYR A 203 -15.87 -14.81 4.80
C TYR A 203 -16.30 -13.90 3.65
N GLU A 204 -15.80 -12.65 3.62
CA GLU A 204 -16.11 -11.72 2.53
C GLU A 204 -15.54 -12.18 1.18
N VAL A 205 -14.30 -12.69 1.16
CA VAL A 205 -13.70 -13.25 -0.07
C VAL A 205 -14.50 -14.45 -0.56
N ASP A 206 -14.83 -15.39 0.32
CA ASP A 206 -15.63 -16.58 0.00
C ASP A 206 -17.04 -16.18 -0.50
N PHE A 207 -17.62 -15.11 0.06
CA PHE A 207 -18.90 -14.56 -0.38
C PHE A 207 -18.81 -13.95 -1.79
N ILE A 208 -17.80 -13.13 -2.07
CA ILE A 208 -17.56 -12.53 -3.40
C ILE A 208 -17.33 -13.63 -4.43
N ASP A 209 -16.49 -14.62 -4.12
CA ASP A 209 -16.19 -15.75 -5.00
C ASP A 209 -17.45 -16.58 -5.29
N ALA A 210 -18.32 -16.80 -4.30
CA ALA A 210 -19.60 -17.48 -4.49
C ALA A 210 -20.60 -16.66 -5.31
N TYR A 211 -20.61 -15.32 -5.13
CA TYR A 211 -21.55 -14.43 -5.81
C TYR A 211 -21.22 -14.25 -7.30
N TYR A 212 -19.93 -14.11 -7.64
CA TYR A 212 -19.48 -13.94 -9.04
C TYR A 212 -19.11 -15.26 -9.73
N GLY A 213 -18.94 -16.35 -8.97
CA GLY A 213 -18.53 -17.65 -9.49
C GLY A 213 -19.57 -18.35 -10.37
N SER A 214 -20.86 -17.98 -10.29
CA SER A 214 -21.92 -18.54 -11.15
C SER A 214 -22.00 -17.94 -12.54
N ASP A 215 -21.55 -16.69 -12.71
CA ASP A 215 -21.83 -15.90 -13.93
C ASP A 215 -20.72 -16.00 -14.98
N ALA A 216 -19.56 -16.58 -14.61
CA ALA A 216 -18.44 -16.79 -15.54
C ALA A 216 -18.70 -17.92 -16.56
N ASP A 217 -19.59 -18.86 -16.23
CA ASP A 217 -19.92 -19.98 -17.12
C ASP A 217 -21.02 -19.61 -18.15
N GLU A 218 -21.90 -18.64 -17.84
CA GLU A 218 -23.03 -18.28 -18.73
C GLU A 218 -22.64 -17.29 -19.86
N MET A 219 -21.51 -16.59 -19.75
CA MET A 219 -21.01 -15.66 -20.78
C MET A 219 -20.08 -16.32 -21.82
N SER A 220 -19.92 -17.65 -21.76
CA SER A 220 -19.07 -18.43 -22.67
C SER A 220 -19.81 -19.49 -23.50
N ALA A 221 -21.16 -19.48 -23.47
CA ALA A 221 -22.02 -20.39 -24.23
C ALA A 221 -22.68 -19.72 -25.45
#